data_AF-A0A497MXD3-F1
#
_entry.id   AF-A0A497MXD3-F1
#
_cell.length_a   1.000
_cell.length_b   1.000
_cell.length_c   1.000
_cell.angle_alpha   90.00
_cell.angle_beta   90.00
_cell.angle_gamma   90.00
#
_symmetry.space_group_name_H-M   'P 1'
#
loop_
_entity.id
_entity.type
_entity.pdbx_description
1 polymer ?
#
loop_
_entity_poly.entity_id
_entity_poly.type
_entity_poly.pdbx_seq_one_letter_code
_entity_poly.pdbx_strand_id
1 'polypeptide(L)'
;MSGHPLIISWAEGVVFLPLPYQPESDRIIEEMLQNGTNYWASVMCALMPEYRPINKMGAREIPIIDQSSDPYFRQVAQWLKKRIEAQNADTEKTN
;
A
#
# COMPACT_ATOMS: atom_id res chain seq x y z
N MET A 1 -16.81 7.17 5.81
CA MET A 1 -15.57 7.44 5.04
C MET A 1 -15.53 8.93 4.72
N SER A 2 -14.82 9.71 5.54
CA SER A 2 -14.80 11.17 5.54
C SER A 2 -13.86 11.74 4.46
N GLY A 3 -14.16 11.61 3.16
CA GLY A 3 -13.53 12.42 2.10
C GLY A 3 -11.99 12.50 2.00
N HIS A 4 -11.23 11.67 2.73
CA HIS A 4 -9.77 11.71 2.72
C HIS A 4 -9.26 11.19 1.37
N PRO A 5 -8.29 11.87 0.74
CA PRO A 5 -7.73 11.41 -0.52
C PRO A 5 -7.10 10.03 -0.33
N LEU A 6 -7.56 9.06 -1.11
CA LEU A 6 -6.91 7.75 -1.19
C LEU A 6 -5.60 7.94 -1.97
N ILE A 7 -4.47 7.64 -1.31
CA ILE A 7 -3.16 7.71 -1.94
C ILE A 7 -2.81 6.30 -2.41
N ILE A 8 -2.77 6.12 -3.73
CA ILE A 8 -2.26 4.89 -4.33
C ILE A 8 -0.77 5.08 -4.56
N SER A 9 0.03 4.21 -3.93
CA SER A 9 1.48 4.24 -4.01
C SER A 9 1.98 3.09 -4.89
N TRP A 10 3.07 3.33 -5.59
CA TRP A 10 3.81 2.32 -6.33
C TRP A 10 5.28 2.33 -5.92
N ALA A 11 5.85 1.16 -5.72
CA ALA A 11 7.29 0.97 -5.56
C ALA A 11 7.66 -0.48 -5.88
N GLU A 12 8.89 -0.71 -6.36
CA GLU A 12 9.48 -2.05 -6.52
C GLU A 12 8.59 -3.07 -7.29
N GLY A 13 7.80 -2.57 -8.25
CA GLY A 13 6.90 -3.39 -9.06
C GLY A 13 5.59 -3.79 -8.37
N VAL A 14 5.19 -3.09 -7.31
CA VAL A 14 3.94 -3.32 -6.57
C VAL A 14 3.19 -2.00 -6.41
N VAL A 15 1.89 -2.05 -6.70
CA VAL A 15 0.96 -0.96 -6.38
C VAL A 15 0.18 -1.32 -5.11
N PHE A 16 0.01 -0.36 -4.21
CA PHE A 16 -0.70 -0.58 -2.96
C PHE A 16 -1.39 0.68 -2.44
N LEU A 17 -2.48 0.46 -1.72
CA LEU A 17 -3.31 1.47 -1.07
C LEU A 17 -3.39 1.11 0.42
N PRO A 18 -2.65 1.83 1.28
CA PRO A 18 -2.79 1.67 2.72
C PRO A 18 -4.11 2.30 3.20
N LEU A 19 -4.88 1.56 3.98
CA LEU A 19 -6.06 2.08 4.67
C LEU A 19 -5.64 2.50 6.08
N PRO A 20 -5.82 3.78 6.46
CA PRO A 20 -5.32 4.29 7.73
C PRO A 20 -6.01 3.59 8.90
N TYR A 21 -5.25 3.32 9.96
CA TYR A 21 -5.80 2.91 11.24
C TYR A 21 -6.35 4.14 11.98
N GLN A 22 -7.59 4.06 12.48
CA GLN A 22 -8.15 5.10 13.34
C GLN A 22 -7.70 4.81 14.78
N PRO A 23 -6.85 5.64 15.38
CA PRO A 23 -6.36 5.36 16.72
C PRO A 23 -7.48 5.54 17.74
N GLU A 24 -7.69 4.51 18.57
CA GLU A 24 -8.69 4.50 19.65
C GLU A 24 -8.05 4.67 21.04
N SER A 25 -6.71 4.68 21.10
CA SER A 25 -5.94 4.74 22.34
C SER A 25 -4.97 5.91 22.33
N ASP A 26 -4.93 6.66 23.43
CA ASP A 26 -3.99 7.78 23.65
C ASP A 26 -2.54 7.37 23.42
N ARG A 27 -2.16 6.14 23.77
CA ARG A 27 -0.82 5.61 23.52
C ARG A 27 -0.47 5.55 22.03
N ILE A 28 -1.40 5.07 21.20
CA ILE A 28 -1.17 4.98 19.76
C ILE A 28 -1.10 6.39 19.17
N ILE A 29 -1.93 7.31 19.66
CA ILE A 29 -1.88 8.72 19.27
C ILE A 29 -0.51 9.33 19.60
N GLU A 30 0.02 9.10 20.81
CA GLU A 30 1.34 9.56 21.21
C GLU A 30 2.45 8.98 20.32
N GLU A 31 2.45 7.68 20.05
CA GLU A 31 3.43 7.04 19.17
C GLU A 31 3.38 7.61 17.74
N MET A 32 2.18 7.87 17.21
CA MET A 32 2.01 8.51 15.89
C MET A 32 2.56 9.94 15.86
N LEU A 33 2.25 10.75 16.88
CA LEU A 33 2.62 12.16 16.91
C LEU A 33 4.08 12.41 17.29
N GLN A 34 4.62 11.64 18.23
CA GLN A 34 5.97 11.85 18.78
C GLN A 34 7.04 11.12 17.97
N ASN A 35 6.77 9.86 17.59
CA ASN A 35 7.76 9.01 16.93
C ASN A 35 7.59 9.00 15.40
N GLY A 36 6.49 9.57 14.88
CA GLY A 36 6.16 9.52 13.46
C GLY A 36 5.76 8.12 12.98
N THR A 37 5.37 7.23 13.89
CA THR A 37 4.96 5.87 13.55
C THR A 37 3.66 5.89 12.76
N ASN A 38 3.62 5.24 11.60
CA ASN A 38 2.42 5.16 10.77
C ASN A 38 1.74 3.80 10.94
N TYR A 39 0.46 3.81 11.31
CA TYR A 39 -0.33 2.61 11.51
C TYR A 39 -1.38 2.46 10.40
N TRP A 40 -1.36 1.30 9.73
CA TRP A 40 -2.34 0.94 8.71
C TRP A 40 -3.23 -0.19 9.23
N ALA A 41 -4.54 -0.04 9.08
CA ALA A 41 -5.50 -1.08 9.46
C ALA A 41 -5.49 -2.24 8.47
N SER A 42 -5.33 -1.93 7.18
CA SER A 42 -5.27 -2.91 6.10
C SER A 42 -4.54 -2.30 4.90
N VAL A 43 -4.14 -3.16 3.97
CA VAL A 43 -3.48 -2.75 2.72
C VAL A 43 -4.07 -3.53 1.56
N MET A 44 -4.54 -2.81 0.54
CA MET A 44 -4.90 -3.39 -0.74
C MET A 44 -3.68 -3.33 -1.64
N CYS A 45 -3.34 -4.41 -2.35
CA CYS A 45 -2.14 -4.42 -3.19
C CYS A 45 -2.28 -5.34 -4.41
N ALA A 46 -1.48 -5.07 -5.43
CA ALA A 46 -1.38 -5.87 -6.64
C ALA A 46 0.02 -5.76 -7.26
N LEU A 47 0.44 -6.78 -8.00
CA LEU A 47 1.66 -6.71 -8.81
C LEU A 47 1.46 -5.73 -9.96
N MET A 48 2.42 -4.84 -10.15
CA MET A 48 2.45 -3.85 -11.22
C MET A 48 3.91 -3.65 -11.64
N PRO A 49 4.45 -4.53 -12.51
CA PRO A 49 5.89 -4.57 -12.81
C PRO A 49 6.46 -3.25 -13.34
N GLU A 50 5.63 -2.48 -14.06
CA GLU A 50 5.99 -1.18 -14.62
C GLU A 50 5.17 -0.08 -13.96
N TYR A 51 5.85 1.01 -13.55
CA TYR A 51 5.19 2.19 -13.05
C TYR A 51 4.32 2.84 -14.12
N ARG A 52 3.08 3.20 -13.75
CA ARG A 52 2.22 4.06 -14.57
C ARG A 52 1.65 5.16 -13.69
N PRO A 53 1.92 6.45 -13.98
CA PRO A 53 1.53 7.57 -13.13
C PRO A 53 0.02 7.78 -13.08
N ILE A 54 -0.69 7.38 -14.13
CA ILE A 54 -2.15 7.47 -14.21
C ILE A 54 -2.66 6.11 -14.68
N ASN A 55 -3.59 5.54 -13.93
CA ASN A 55 -4.34 4.37 -14.36
C ASN A 55 -5.78 4.77 -14.71
N LYS A 56 -6.23 4.41 -15.91
CA LYS A 56 -7.60 4.68 -16.36
C LYS A 56 -8.51 3.55 -15.93
N MET A 57 -9.51 3.88 -15.10
CA MET A 57 -10.54 2.94 -14.68
C MET A 57 -11.90 3.48 -15.13
N GLY A 58 -12.34 3.04 -16.31
CA GLY A 58 -13.50 3.61 -16.99
C GLY A 58 -13.27 5.09 -17.34
N ALA A 59 -14.17 5.96 -16.91
CA ALA A 59 -14.06 7.41 -17.11
C ALA A 59 -13.21 8.13 -16.05
N ARG A 60 -12.67 7.42 -15.05
CA ARG A 60 -11.85 8.03 -13.99
C ARG A 60 -10.36 7.79 -14.23
N GLU A 61 -9.59 8.86 -14.10
CA GLU A 61 -8.14 8.81 -14.05
C GLU A 61 -7.71 8.77 -12.59
N ILE A 62 -7.01 7.70 -12.20
CA ILE A 62 -6.55 7.51 -10.83
C ILE A 62 -5.05 7.76 -10.79
N PRO A 63 -4.57 8.77 -10.04
CA PRO A 63 -3.15 9.04 -9.90
C PRO A 63 -2.49 7.94 -9.05
N ILE A 64 -1.32 7.51 -9.48
CA ILE A 64 -0.45 6.59 -8.75
C ILE A 64 0.85 7.33 -8.51
N ILE A 65 1.30 7.36 -7.25
CA ILE A 65 2.51 8.06 -6.86
C ILE A 65 3.68 7.07 -6.83
N ASP A 66 4.75 7.37 -7.56
CA ASP A 66 6.01 6.65 -7.41
C ASP A 66 6.66 7.02 -6.07
N GLN A 67 6.68 6.05 -5.15
CA GLN A 67 7.26 6.14 -3.82
C GLN A 67 8.60 5.39 -3.73
N SER A 68 9.23 5.04 -4.86
CA SER A 68 10.48 4.28 -4.88
C SER A 68 11.67 5.04 -4.27
N SER A 69 11.58 6.36 -4.13
CA SER A 69 12.60 7.16 -3.43
C SER A 69 12.58 6.96 -1.92
N ASP A 70 11.43 6.58 -1.34
CA ASP A 70 11.27 6.41 0.10
C ASP A 70 11.68 4.98 0.53
N PRO A 71 12.68 4.83 1.42
CA PRO A 71 13.12 3.51 1.88
C PRO A 71 12.04 2.73 2.65
N TYR A 72 11.09 3.40 3.31
CA TYR A 72 9.97 2.74 4.00
C TYR A 72 9.01 2.12 3.00
N PHE A 73 8.59 2.86 1.98
CA PHE A 73 7.68 2.35 0.95
C PHE A 73 8.30 1.24 0.11
N ARG A 74 9.61 1.32 -0.18
CA ARG A 74 10.34 0.20 -0.82
C ARG A 74 10.31 -1.08 0.01
N GLN A 75 10.58 -0.98 1.31
CA GLN A 75 10.55 -2.15 2.21
C GLN A 75 9.15 -2.77 2.28
N VAL A 76 8.12 -1.92 2.40
CA VAL A 76 6.72 -2.37 2.34
C VAL A 76 6.42 -3.09 1.04
N ALA A 77 6.78 -2.51 -0.11
CA ALA A 77 6.51 -3.11 -1.42
C ALA A 77 7.21 -4.46 -1.59
N GLN A 78 8.47 -4.59 -1.17
CA GLN A 78 9.20 -5.87 -1.21
C GLN A 78 8.55 -6.92 -0.30
N TRP A 79 8.07 -6.53 0.87
CA TRP A 79 7.35 -7.41 1.78
C TRP A 79 6.01 -7.88 1.20
N LEU A 80 5.25 -6.97 0.59
CA LEU A 80 3.98 -7.29 -0.09
C LEU A 80 4.20 -8.24 -1.27
N LYS A 81 5.22 -7.97 -2.09
CA LYS A 81 5.55 -8.79 -3.26
C LYS A 81 5.77 -10.26 -2.88
N LYS A 82 6.60 -10.50 -1.87
CA LYS A 82 6.89 -11.86 -1.37
C LYS A 82 5.63 -12.58 -0.89
N ARG A 83 4.69 -11.86 -0.26
CA ARG A 83 3.42 -12.43 0.20
C ARG A 83 2.48 -12.79 -0.94
N ILE A 84 2.38 -11.92 -1.94
CA ILE A 84 1.57 -12.18 -3.14
C ILE A 84 2.11 -13.40 -3.88
N GLU A 85 3.43 -13.47 -4.09
CA GLU A 85 4.08 -14.60 -4.75
C GLU A 85 3.87 -15.92 -3.99
N ALA A 86 3.99 -15.90 -2.66
CA ALA A 86 3.72 -17.08 -1.83
C ALA A 86 2.24 -17.53 -1.91
N GLN A 87 1.30 -16.59 -1.87
CA GLN A 87 -0.13 -16.90 -1.98
C GLN A 87 -0.51 -17.51 -3.34
N ASN A 88 0.10 -17.01 -4.41
CA ASN A 88 -0.11 -17.55 -5.76
C ASN A 88 0.42 -18.99 -5.86
N ALA A 89 1.60 -19.27 -5.27
CA ALA A 89 2.20 -20.60 -5.26
C ALA A 89 1.37 -21.65 -4.50
N ASP A 90 0.63 -21.25 -3.46
CA ASP A 90 -0.26 -22.16 -2.72
C ASP A 90 -1.58 -22.41 -3.46
N THR A 91 -2.05 -21.42 -4.22
CA THR A 91 -3.25 -21.55 -5.06
C THR A 91 -3.01 -22.50 -6.24
N GLU A 92 -1.81 -22.51 -6.82
CA GLU A 92 -1.43 -23.42 -7.91
C GLU A 92 -1.25 -24.88 -7.45
N LYS A 93 -0.93 -25.14 -6.18
CA LYS A 93 -0.78 -26.51 -5.64
C LYS A 93 -2.09 -27.21 -5.30
N THR A 94 -3.21 -26.48 -5.32
CA THR A 94 -4.54 -26.99 -4.93
C THR A 94 -5.42 -27.29 -6.14
N ASN A 95 -4.90 -27.10 -7.37
CA ASN A 95 -5.57 -27.41 -8.64
C ASN A 95 -4.96 -28.64 -9.32
#